data_AF-X1MT60-F1
#
_entry.id   AF-X1MT60-F1
#
_cell.length_a   1.000
_cell.length_b   1.000
_cell.length_c   1.000
_cell.angle_alpha   90.00
_cell.angle_beta   90.00
_cell.angle_gamma   90.00
#
_symmetry.space_group_name_H-M   'P 1'
#
loop_
_entity.id
_entity.type
_entity.pdbx_description
1 polymer ?
#
loop_
_entity_poly.entity_id
_entity_poly.type
_entity_poly.pdbx_seq_one_letter_code
_entity_poly.pdbx_strand_id
1 'polypeptide(L)'
;APKVPREIKNVYNRILPMVRQLWGELRYPHNFYVEPNTTESDDIKAANLGTSALSYTNDNGNFRRKVHMAKYWAIVTGNVYWKEWWNKNLRVYVKKEGKPTLLKVGDVDYDYVPPFNIRTDAYALGREGWRYTIEGKMVPKQVVEDEFGLKRGTLPDERTEGKRTGIFERDRLQKPKEKEVLRLEYMEKGTDSKKKGRFMVTTGSGWLLYDKENPSPDAQIGHFQLPGLMPILNSQFYESAVKIAQPAQRQLNRFGSMVDEHIQNYRLKAIISGGSLGPGEFERFTRAGV
;
A
#
# COMPACT_ATOMS: atom_id res chain seq x y z
N ALA A 1 -30.69 -2.49 -34.72
CA ALA A 1 -30.53 -1.88 -33.39
C ALA A 1 -30.05 -0.45 -33.57
N PRO A 2 -30.64 0.56 -32.91
CA PRO A 2 -30.11 1.92 -32.95
C PRO A 2 -28.66 1.88 -32.44
N LYS A 3 -27.71 2.42 -33.21
CA LYS A 3 -26.32 2.52 -32.80
C LYS A 3 -26.30 3.39 -31.54
N VAL A 4 -25.98 2.79 -30.40
CA VAL A 4 -25.71 3.54 -29.16
C VAL A 4 -24.67 4.60 -29.52
N PRO A 5 -24.95 5.90 -29.28
CA PRO A 5 -23.98 6.94 -29.58
C PRO A 5 -22.68 6.62 -28.85
N ARG A 6 -21.56 6.69 -29.56
CA ARG A 6 -20.24 6.38 -29.02
C ARG A 6 -19.90 7.43 -27.95
N GLU A 7 -20.04 7.07 -26.67
CA GLU A 7 -19.59 7.92 -25.58
C GLU A 7 -18.06 8.06 -25.63
N ILE A 8 -17.59 9.30 -25.71
CA ILE A 8 -16.17 9.63 -25.55
C ILE A 8 -15.89 9.64 -24.06
N LYS A 9 -14.83 8.94 -23.62
CA LYS A 9 -14.39 8.94 -22.23
C LYS A 9 -12.95 9.42 -22.17
N ASN A 10 -12.80 10.70 -21.87
CA ASN A 10 -11.49 11.30 -21.69
C ASN A 10 -11.06 11.26 -20.23
N VAL A 11 -9.76 11.03 -20.02
CA VAL A 11 -9.14 11.00 -18.69
C VAL A 11 -8.05 12.06 -18.63
N TYR A 12 -8.34 13.18 -17.97
CA TYR A 12 -7.36 14.20 -17.66
C TYR A 12 -6.87 13.97 -16.24
N ASN A 13 -5.60 13.65 -16.01
CA ASN A 13 -5.12 13.34 -14.66
C ASN A 13 -4.39 14.54 -14.03
N ARG A 14 -5.12 15.33 -13.21
CA ARG A 14 -4.57 16.42 -12.39
C ARG A 14 -4.12 15.97 -11.00
N ILE A 15 -4.61 14.81 -10.55
CA ILE A 15 -4.21 14.22 -9.26
C ILE A 15 -2.73 13.80 -9.28
N LEU A 16 -2.25 13.21 -10.37
CA LEU A 16 -0.88 12.69 -10.45
C LEU A 16 0.20 13.78 -10.27
N PRO A 17 0.13 14.95 -10.96
CA PRO A 17 1.05 16.05 -10.69
C PRO A 17 1.05 16.51 -9.23
N MET A 18 -0.14 16.67 -8.62
CA MET A 18 -0.29 17.07 -7.22
C MET A 18 0.37 16.06 -6.26
N VAL A 19 0.09 14.76 -6.45
CA VAL A 19 0.69 13.69 -5.64
C VAL A 19 2.22 13.67 -5.80
N ARG A 20 2.74 13.92 -7.01
CA ARG A 20 4.20 13.98 -7.26
C ARG A 20 4.85 15.17 -6.56
N GLN A 21 4.18 16.32 -6.52
CA GLN A 21 4.66 17.49 -5.81
C GLN A 21 4.76 17.20 -4.30
N LEU A 22 3.66 16.75 -3.69
CA LEU A 22 3.63 16.36 -2.28
C LEU A 22 4.68 15.29 -1.95
N TRP A 23 4.82 14.29 -2.83
CA TRP A 23 5.83 13.26 -2.64
C TRP A 23 7.26 13.80 -2.73
N GLY A 24 7.50 14.81 -3.57
CA GLY A 24 8.78 15.52 -3.67
C GLY A 24 9.12 16.29 -2.39
N GLU A 25 8.15 17.02 -1.84
CA GLU A 25 8.29 17.78 -0.60
C GLU A 25 8.57 16.87 0.62
N LEU A 26 7.97 15.68 0.65
CA LEU A 26 8.18 14.71 1.73
C LEU A 26 9.52 13.93 1.64
N ARG A 27 10.45 14.30 0.76
CA ARG A 27 11.77 13.63 0.60
C ARG A 27 12.88 14.16 1.52
N TYR A 28 12.57 14.51 2.76
CA TYR A 28 13.60 14.86 3.74
C TYR A 28 14.28 13.61 4.34
N PRO A 29 15.57 13.67 4.73
CA PRO A 29 16.28 12.57 5.40
C PRO A 29 15.70 12.31 6.80
N HIS A 30 15.75 11.06 7.28
CA HIS A 30 15.21 10.67 8.59
C HIS A 30 16.37 10.17 9.41
N ASN A 31 16.75 10.97 10.40
CA ASN A 31 17.83 10.66 11.31
C ASN A 31 17.18 10.31 12.65
N PHE A 32 17.41 9.07 13.09
CA PHE A 32 17.01 8.62 14.41
C PHE A 32 18.21 8.76 15.32
N TYR A 33 17.96 9.30 16.51
CA TYR A 33 18.95 9.41 17.55
C TYR A 33 18.28 9.05 18.88
N VAL A 34 19.08 8.54 19.80
CA VAL A 34 18.63 8.23 21.16
C VAL A 34 19.00 9.43 22.02
N GLU A 35 18.01 9.98 22.71
CA GLU A 35 18.24 11.04 23.70
C GLU A 35 18.65 10.41 25.03
N PRO A 36 19.75 10.87 25.67
CA PRO A 36 20.14 10.38 26.98
C PRO A 36 19.11 10.83 28.02
N ASN A 37 18.82 9.96 28.99
CA ASN A 37 17.85 10.26 30.04
C ASN A 37 18.39 11.31 31.04
N THR A 38 19.69 11.27 31.32
CA THR A 38 20.38 12.22 32.20
C THR A 38 21.64 12.79 31.55
N THR A 39 22.25 13.78 32.21
CA THR A 39 23.54 14.37 31.80
C THR A 39 24.75 13.58 32.26
N GLU A 40 24.56 12.42 32.90
CA GLU A 40 25.66 11.57 33.35
C GLU A 40 26.46 11.03 32.15
N SER A 41 27.78 10.89 32.35
CA SER A 41 28.69 10.46 31.28
C SER A 41 28.33 9.10 30.69
N ASP A 42 27.80 8.19 31.52
CA ASP A 42 27.47 6.84 31.08
C ASP A 42 26.19 6.80 30.25
N ASP A 43 25.18 7.60 30.62
CA ASP A 43 23.96 7.76 29.82
C ASP A 43 24.26 8.39 28.45
N ILE A 44 25.16 9.39 28.40
CA ILE A 44 25.59 10.00 27.14
C ILE A 44 26.30 8.96 26.26
N LYS A 45 27.18 8.12 26.82
CA LYS A 45 27.83 7.04 26.06
C LYS A 45 26.82 6.02 25.56
N ALA A 46 25.85 5.63 26.40
CA ALA A 46 24.80 4.69 26.04
C ALA A 46 23.92 5.24 24.89
N ALA A 47 23.55 6.51 24.95
CA ALA A 47 22.79 7.19 23.88
C ALA A 47 23.56 7.26 22.56
N ASN A 48 24.86 7.56 22.61
CA ASN A 48 25.73 7.55 21.43
C ASN A 48 25.85 6.16 20.82
N LEU A 49 25.98 5.12 21.66
CA LEU A 49 25.99 3.73 21.21
C LEU A 49 24.65 3.34 20.57
N GLY A 50 23.53 3.69 21.20
CA GLY A 50 22.18 3.43 20.67
C GLY A 50 21.93 4.12 19.32
N THR A 51 22.36 5.38 19.20
CA THR A 51 22.29 6.14 17.94
C THR A 51 23.12 5.47 16.84
N SER A 52 24.33 5.01 17.17
CA SER A 52 25.21 4.30 16.22
C SER A 52 24.63 2.94 15.79
N ALA A 53 23.99 2.23 16.71
CA ALA A 53 23.30 0.97 16.41
C ALA A 53 22.10 1.21 15.47
N LEU A 54 21.27 2.22 15.77
CA LEU A 54 20.14 2.59 14.92
C LEU A 54 20.57 3.03 13.53
N SER A 55 21.63 3.84 13.40
CA SER A 55 22.13 4.25 12.09
C SER A 55 22.59 3.04 11.27
N TYR A 56 23.29 2.10 11.90
CA TYR A 56 23.72 0.86 11.25
C TYR A 56 22.52 0.03 10.75
N THR A 57 21.51 -0.19 11.58
CA THR A 57 20.32 -0.96 11.19
C THR A 57 19.53 -0.24 10.09
N ASN A 58 19.47 1.10 10.11
CA ASN A 58 18.80 1.89 9.09
C ASN A 58 19.51 1.84 7.73
N ASP A 59 20.84 1.91 7.74
CA ASP A 59 21.66 1.83 6.53
C ASP A 59 21.63 0.43 5.92
N ASN A 60 21.76 -0.62 6.74
CA ASN A 60 21.73 -2.01 6.29
C ASN A 60 20.33 -2.42 5.77
N GLY A 61 19.27 -1.98 6.43
CA GLY A 61 17.88 -2.32 6.10
C GLY A 61 17.26 -1.53 4.94
N ASN A 62 18.03 -0.66 4.26
CA ASN A 62 17.55 0.25 3.22
C ASN A 62 16.35 1.10 3.68
N PHE A 63 16.39 1.59 4.92
CA PHE A 63 15.29 2.32 5.56
C PHE A 63 14.75 3.45 4.70
N ARG A 64 15.66 4.28 4.17
CA ARG A 64 15.33 5.45 3.36
C ARG A 64 14.41 5.09 2.19
N ARG A 65 14.71 4.01 1.47
CA ARG A 65 13.90 3.56 0.32
C ARG A 65 12.50 3.11 0.78
N LYS A 66 12.43 2.31 1.85
CA LYS A 66 11.18 1.76 2.38
C LYS A 66 10.27 2.88 2.90
N VAL A 67 10.80 3.84 3.65
CA VAL A 67 10.01 4.99 4.14
C VAL A 67 9.57 5.92 3.02
N HIS A 68 10.40 6.18 2.01
CA HIS A 68 9.95 6.98 0.86
C HIS A 68 8.75 6.36 0.14
N MET A 69 8.68 5.02 0.08
CA MET A 69 7.51 4.30 -0.45
C MET A 69 6.33 4.32 0.52
N ALA A 70 6.57 4.15 1.82
CA ALA A 70 5.53 4.26 2.83
C ALA A 70 4.84 5.63 2.77
N LYS A 71 5.60 6.72 2.69
CA LYS A 71 5.07 8.07 2.52
C LYS A 71 4.24 8.25 1.26
N TYR A 72 4.68 7.65 0.16
CA TYR A 72 3.90 7.67 -1.08
C TYR A 72 2.56 6.97 -0.90
N TRP A 73 2.55 5.80 -0.25
CA TRP A 73 1.31 5.12 0.14
C TRP A 73 0.44 6.00 1.03
N ALA A 74 0.99 6.62 2.08
CA ALA A 74 0.24 7.52 2.96
C ALA A 74 -0.45 8.68 2.20
N ILE A 75 0.21 9.29 1.21
CA ILE A 75 -0.40 10.34 0.37
C ILE A 75 -1.57 9.79 -0.46
N VAL A 76 -1.39 8.60 -1.05
CA VAL A 76 -2.34 8.00 -2.00
C VAL A 76 -3.55 7.39 -1.28
N THR A 77 -3.32 6.60 -0.25
CA THR A 77 -4.34 5.82 0.45
C THR A 77 -4.76 6.41 1.79
N GLY A 78 -4.05 7.41 2.30
CA GLY A 78 -4.31 8.03 3.60
C GLY A 78 -3.68 7.24 4.73
N ASN A 79 -3.68 5.92 4.66
CA ASN A 79 -3.10 5.05 5.68
C ASN A 79 -2.05 4.14 5.08
N VAL A 80 -0.97 3.94 5.81
CA VAL A 80 0.00 2.88 5.56
C VAL A 80 0.48 2.39 6.92
N TYR A 81 0.86 1.12 6.98
CA TYR A 81 1.34 0.51 8.20
C TYR A 81 2.81 0.18 8.04
N TRP A 82 3.52 0.15 9.15
CA TRP A 82 4.90 -0.28 9.23
C TRP A 82 4.96 -1.49 10.11
N LYS A 83 5.72 -2.50 9.70
CA LYS A 83 5.89 -3.74 10.43
C LYS A 83 7.35 -3.94 10.74
N GLU A 84 7.62 -4.39 11.95
CA GLU A 84 8.95 -4.77 12.42
C GLU A 84 8.93 -6.25 12.80
N TRP A 85 9.97 -7.00 12.42
CA TRP A 85 10.12 -8.39 12.80
C TRP A 85 11.58 -8.81 12.88
N TRP A 86 11.85 -9.89 13.61
CA TRP A 86 13.18 -10.47 13.65
C TRP A 86 13.44 -11.35 12.43
N ASN A 87 14.39 -10.97 11.59
CA ASN A 87 14.75 -11.72 10.39
C ASN A 87 15.99 -12.58 10.64
N LYS A 88 15.80 -13.89 10.78
CA LYS A 88 16.87 -14.88 11.01
C LYS A 88 17.87 -15.01 9.86
N ASN A 89 17.51 -14.53 8.66
CA ASN A 89 18.38 -14.65 7.49
C ASN A 89 19.43 -13.53 7.41
N LEU A 90 19.24 -12.45 8.18
CA LEU A 90 20.19 -11.35 8.21
C LEU A 90 21.48 -11.78 8.93
N ARG A 91 22.61 -11.31 8.39
CA ARG A 91 23.94 -11.60 8.93
C ARG A 91 24.42 -10.38 9.69
N VAL A 92 24.88 -10.60 10.91
CA VAL A 92 25.48 -9.56 11.73
C VAL A 92 26.95 -9.90 11.91
N TYR A 93 27.80 -8.87 11.90
CA TYR A 93 29.20 -9.04 12.27
C TYR A 93 29.29 -9.28 13.77
N VAL A 94 29.69 -10.49 14.16
CA VAL A 94 29.97 -10.83 15.55
C VAL A 94 31.47 -10.96 15.70
N LYS A 95 32.03 -10.23 16.67
CA LYS A 95 33.45 -10.37 17.00
C LYS A 95 33.65 -11.65 17.80
N LYS A 96 34.13 -12.70 17.14
CA LYS A 96 34.55 -13.95 17.81
C LYS A 96 36.08 -13.96 17.81
N GLU A 97 36.69 -14.09 18.98
CA GLU A 97 38.16 -14.23 19.12
C GLU A 97 38.97 -13.12 18.43
N GLY A 98 38.50 -11.87 18.51
CA GLY A 98 39.22 -10.73 17.93
C GLY A 98 39.06 -10.55 16.41
N LYS A 99 38.47 -11.52 15.70
CA LYS A 99 38.19 -11.43 14.25
C LYS A 99 36.70 -11.16 13.99
N PRO A 100 36.35 -10.18 13.14
CA PRO A 100 34.96 -9.96 12.75
C PRO A 100 34.49 -11.14 11.89
N THR A 101 33.57 -11.94 12.42
CA THR A 101 33.01 -13.09 11.73
C THR A 101 31.54 -12.82 11.44
N LEU A 102 31.10 -12.99 10.18
CA LEU A 102 29.69 -12.86 9.81
C LEU A 102 28.91 -14.07 10.34
N LEU A 103 28.11 -13.87 11.39
CA LEU A 103 27.22 -14.90 11.91
C LEU A 103 25.77 -14.60 11.51
N LYS A 104 25.05 -15.65 11.09
CA LYS A 104 23.60 -15.60 10.85
C LYS A 104 22.84 -15.70 12.17
N VAL A 105 22.97 -14.69 13.02
CA VAL A 105 22.23 -14.60 14.29
C VAL A 105 20.83 -14.00 14.07
N GLY A 106 20.61 -13.37 12.91
CA GLY A 106 19.44 -12.56 12.62
C GLY A 106 19.60 -11.13 13.10
N ASP A 107 18.77 -10.25 12.56
CA ASP A 107 18.70 -8.83 12.92
C ASP A 107 17.25 -8.34 12.74
N VAL A 108 16.94 -7.15 13.24
CA VAL A 108 15.65 -6.50 13.04
C VAL A 108 15.51 -6.10 11.57
N ASP A 109 14.41 -6.53 10.96
CA ASP A 109 13.99 -6.09 9.64
C ASP A 109 12.62 -5.42 9.76
N TYR A 110 12.32 -4.58 8.79
CA TYR A 110 11.11 -3.79 8.78
C TYR A 110 10.65 -3.51 7.36
N ASP A 111 9.36 -3.31 7.16
CA ASP A 111 8.83 -2.90 5.87
C ASP A 111 7.45 -2.24 6.01
N TYR A 112 7.04 -1.53 4.97
CA TYR A 112 5.70 -0.99 4.89
C TYR A 112 4.70 -2.07 4.49
N VAL A 113 3.52 -2.02 5.08
CA VAL A 113 2.39 -2.89 4.77
C VAL A 113 1.30 -2.02 4.14
N PRO A 114 0.87 -2.32 2.90
CA PRO A 114 -0.23 -1.63 2.27
C PRO A 114 -1.50 -1.74 3.14
N PRO A 115 -2.34 -0.69 3.22
CA PRO A 115 -3.54 -0.70 4.05
C PRO A 115 -4.55 -1.77 3.63
N PHE A 116 -4.48 -2.24 2.38
CA PHE A 116 -5.36 -3.30 1.88
C PHE A 116 -5.05 -4.66 2.48
N ASN A 117 -3.81 -4.87 2.92
CA ASN A 117 -3.29 -6.15 3.39
C ASN A 117 -3.37 -6.29 4.92
N ILE A 118 -3.86 -5.29 5.64
CA ILE A 118 -3.94 -5.36 7.10
C ILE A 118 -5.31 -4.94 7.59
N ARG A 119 -5.76 -5.58 8.67
CA ARG A 119 -6.95 -5.21 9.44
C ARG A 119 -6.53 -5.01 10.88
N THR A 120 -6.80 -3.82 11.38
CA THR A 120 -6.61 -3.46 12.78
C THR A 120 -7.92 -3.67 13.54
N ASP A 121 -7.84 -3.58 14.87
CA ASP A 121 -9.03 -3.61 15.72
C ASP A 121 -10.05 -2.55 15.29
N ALA A 122 -11.25 -2.99 14.95
CA ALA A 122 -12.31 -2.12 14.44
C ALA A 122 -12.83 -1.12 15.48
N TYR A 123 -12.69 -1.43 16.77
CA TYR A 123 -13.20 -0.61 17.87
C TYR A 123 -12.19 0.41 18.38
N ALA A 124 -10.94 0.33 17.91
CA ALA A 124 -9.90 1.22 18.37
C ALA A 124 -9.92 2.56 17.61
N LEU A 125 -9.73 3.65 18.35
CA LEU A 125 -9.59 5.00 17.80
C LEU A 125 -8.14 5.33 17.38
N GLY A 126 -7.18 4.52 17.83
CA GLY A 126 -5.77 4.69 17.51
C GLY A 126 -4.95 3.47 17.91
N ARG A 127 -3.66 3.50 17.61
CA ARG A 127 -2.73 2.37 17.80
C ARG A 127 -2.75 1.82 19.23
N GLU A 128 -2.80 2.69 20.23
CA GLU A 128 -2.72 2.31 21.64
C GLU A 128 -3.87 1.36 22.07
N GLY A 129 -5.04 1.54 21.43
CA GLY A 129 -6.24 0.75 21.67
C GLY A 129 -6.32 -0.53 20.85
N TRP A 130 -5.35 -0.85 19.99
CA TRP A 130 -5.39 -2.08 19.19
C TRP A 130 -5.25 -3.31 20.09
N ARG A 131 -6.27 -4.17 20.09
CA ARG A 131 -6.20 -5.50 20.72
C ARG A 131 -5.53 -6.53 19.82
N TYR A 132 -5.75 -6.42 18.51
CA TYR A 132 -5.20 -7.35 17.53
C TYR A 132 -4.94 -6.68 16.18
N THR A 133 -4.11 -7.33 15.37
CA THR A 133 -3.93 -7.08 13.94
C THR A 133 -3.97 -8.37 13.15
N ILE A 134 -4.48 -8.29 11.93
CA ILE A 134 -4.48 -9.38 10.95
C ILE A 134 -3.82 -8.85 9.68
N GLU A 135 -2.70 -9.46 9.28
CA GLU A 135 -2.03 -9.18 8.02
C GLU A 135 -2.24 -10.34 7.04
N GLY A 136 -2.77 -10.05 5.85
CA GLY A 136 -2.98 -11.00 4.77
C GLY A 136 -2.05 -10.74 3.59
N LYS A 137 -1.30 -11.75 3.18
CA LYS A 137 -0.43 -11.72 2.00
C LYS A 137 -0.62 -12.96 1.14
N MET A 138 -0.81 -12.75 -0.16
CA MET A 138 -0.73 -13.85 -1.13
C MET A 138 0.74 -14.21 -1.32
N VAL A 139 1.06 -15.48 -1.10
CA VAL A 139 2.42 -16.00 -1.17
C VAL A 139 2.46 -17.29 -1.98
N PRO A 140 3.56 -17.59 -2.68
CA PRO A 140 3.70 -18.86 -3.38
C PRO A 140 3.60 -20.02 -2.38
N LYS A 141 2.81 -21.03 -2.75
CA LYS A 141 2.56 -22.21 -1.90
C LYS A 141 3.85 -22.87 -1.43
N GLN A 142 4.84 -22.98 -2.32
CA GLN A 142 6.13 -23.61 -2.03
C GLN A 142 6.89 -22.90 -0.91
N VAL A 143 6.85 -21.57 -0.87
CA VAL A 143 7.55 -20.78 0.15
C VAL A 143 6.99 -21.05 1.54
N VAL A 144 5.66 -21.14 1.64
CA VAL A 144 4.98 -21.43 2.92
C VAL A 144 5.26 -22.87 3.36
N GLU A 145 5.20 -23.83 2.44
CA GLU A 145 5.49 -25.23 2.74
C GLU A 145 6.93 -25.41 3.22
N ASP A 146 7.89 -24.78 2.56
CA ASP A 146 9.31 -24.84 2.93
C ASP A 146 9.58 -24.10 4.28
N GLU A 147 8.91 -22.97 4.56
CA GLU A 147 9.06 -22.21 5.81
C GLU A 147 8.56 -22.98 7.04
N PHE A 148 7.44 -23.68 6.91
CA PHE A 148 6.82 -24.44 8.01
C PHE A 148 7.20 -25.94 8.01
N GLY A 149 8.08 -26.38 7.11
CA GLY A 149 8.55 -27.76 7.05
C GLY A 149 7.47 -28.77 6.62
N LEU A 150 6.47 -28.31 5.85
CA LEU A 150 5.39 -29.15 5.33
C LEU A 150 5.83 -29.90 4.07
N LYS A 151 5.22 -31.06 3.81
CA LYS A 151 5.43 -31.76 2.54
C LYS A 151 4.88 -30.92 1.39
N ARG A 152 5.64 -30.86 0.28
CA ARG A 152 5.21 -30.14 -0.92
C ARG A 152 3.89 -30.67 -1.43
N GLY A 153 2.92 -29.79 -1.65
CA GLY A 153 1.60 -30.16 -2.14
C GLY A 153 0.51 -30.24 -1.07
N THR A 154 0.83 -30.14 0.22
CA THR A 154 -0.13 -30.30 1.33
C THR A 154 -1.20 -29.19 1.36
N LEU A 155 -0.81 -27.93 1.12
CA LEU A 155 -1.75 -26.82 1.25
C LEU A 155 -2.72 -26.73 0.06
N PRO A 156 -4.01 -26.37 0.23
CA PRO A 156 -4.88 -26.13 -0.91
C PRO A 156 -4.40 -24.93 -1.75
N ASP A 157 -4.69 -24.94 -3.06
CA ASP A 157 -4.48 -23.75 -3.91
C ASP A 157 -5.63 -22.77 -3.63
N GLU A 158 -5.31 -21.65 -3.00
CA GLU A 158 -6.29 -20.65 -2.63
C GLU A 158 -6.25 -19.53 -3.67
N ARG A 159 -7.00 -19.73 -4.74
CA ARG A 159 -7.30 -18.64 -5.66
C ARG A 159 -8.42 -17.82 -5.06
N THR A 160 -8.10 -16.67 -4.49
CA THR A 160 -9.13 -15.68 -4.18
C THR A 160 -9.79 -15.27 -5.50
N GLU A 161 -11.03 -15.69 -5.73
CA GLU A 161 -11.85 -15.32 -6.91
C GLU A 161 -12.24 -13.83 -6.91
N GLY A 162 -11.71 -13.04 -5.98
CA GLY A 162 -11.80 -11.59 -6.02
C GLY A 162 -11.06 -11.08 -7.25
N LYS A 163 -11.74 -10.25 -8.06
CA LYS A 163 -11.08 -9.45 -9.09
C LYS A 163 -9.84 -8.82 -8.46
N ARG A 164 -8.65 -9.16 -8.95
CA ARG A 164 -7.40 -8.39 -8.76
C ARG A 164 -7.49 -7.01 -9.44
N THR A 165 -8.68 -6.39 -9.46
CA THR A 165 -8.90 -5.08 -10.08
C THR A 165 -8.67 -4.03 -9.03
N GLY A 166 -7.40 -3.80 -8.70
CA GLY A 166 -7.01 -2.43 -8.42
C GLY A 166 -7.34 -1.60 -9.65
N ILE A 167 -8.07 -0.49 -9.48
CA ILE A 167 -8.49 0.46 -10.53
C ILE A 167 -7.30 1.03 -11.36
N PHE A 168 -6.06 0.67 -11.01
CA PHE A 168 -4.83 1.10 -11.65
C PHE A 168 -3.89 -0.04 -12.09
N GLU A 169 -4.28 -1.32 -12.03
CA GLU A 169 -3.44 -2.39 -12.57
C GLU A 169 -3.58 -2.53 -14.09
N ARG A 170 -2.41 -2.58 -14.73
CA ARG A 170 -2.21 -2.81 -16.15
C ARG A 170 -2.79 -4.18 -16.51
N ASP A 171 -3.80 -4.20 -17.37
CA ASP A 171 -4.45 -5.39 -17.98
C ASP A 171 -3.50 -6.33 -18.76
N ARG A 172 -2.18 -6.10 -18.67
CA ARG A 172 -1.10 -6.78 -19.43
C ARG A 172 -0.08 -7.50 -18.56
N LEU A 173 -0.19 -7.47 -17.23
CA LEU A 173 0.69 -8.29 -16.38
C LEU A 173 0.19 -9.73 -16.42
N GLN A 174 1.03 -10.64 -16.93
CA GLN A 174 0.73 -12.07 -16.94
C GLN A 174 0.39 -12.52 -15.51
N LYS A 175 -0.70 -13.26 -15.37
CA LYS A 175 -1.02 -13.92 -14.11
C LYS A 175 0.19 -14.78 -13.72
N PRO A 176 0.68 -14.69 -12.47
CA PRO A 176 1.76 -15.56 -12.01
C PRO A 176 1.35 -17.02 -12.25
N LYS A 177 2.28 -17.80 -12.80
CA LYS A 177 2.04 -19.23 -13.13
C LYS A 177 2.08 -20.13 -11.89
N GLU A 178 2.66 -19.63 -10.80
CA GLU A 178 2.85 -20.38 -9.56
C GLU A 178 1.53 -20.50 -8.78
N LYS A 179 1.38 -21.61 -8.06
CA LYS A 179 0.25 -21.83 -7.14
C LYS A 179 0.44 -20.97 -5.90
N GLU A 180 -0.63 -20.35 -5.44
CA GLU A 180 -0.58 -19.36 -4.36
C GLU A 180 -1.48 -19.78 -3.19
N VAL A 181 -1.15 -19.29 -2.00
CA VAL A 181 -1.96 -19.45 -0.79
C VAL A 181 -2.07 -18.10 -0.09
N LEU A 182 -3.22 -17.82 0.53
CA LEU A 182 -3.36 -16.63 1.37
C LEU A 182 -2.77 -16.94 2.74
N ARG A 183 -1.67 -16.28 3.09
CA ARG A 183 -1.08 -16.32 4.43
C ARG A 183 -1.71 -15.20 5.26
N LEU A 184 -2.35 -15.58 6.36
CA LEU A 184 -2.91 -14.68 7.36
C LEU A 184 -2.06 -14.76 8.63
N GLU A 185 -1.54 -13.63 9.07
CA GLU A 185 -0.82 -13.49 10.32
C GLU A 185 -1.69 -12.72 11.31
N TYR A 186 -2.06 -13.37 12.40
CA TYR A 186 -2.83 -12.79 13.49
C TYR A 186 -1.90 -12.52 14.67
N MET A 187 -1.91 -11.27 15.15
CA MET A 187 -1.14 -10.84 16.30
C MET A 187 -2.08 -10.23 17.33
N GLU A 188 -2.01 -10.70 18.56
CA GLU A 188 -2.82 -10.25 19.69
C GLU A 188 -1.93 -9.64 20.76
N LYS A 189 -2.36 -8.48 21.28
CA LYS A 189 -1.71 -7.81 22.41
C LYS A 189 -1.88 -8.64 23.68
N GLY A 190 -0.91 -8.55 24.59
CA GLY A 190 -1.07 -9.10 25.94
C GLY A 190 -2.30 -8.52 26.65
N THR A 191 -3.10 -9.38 27.27
CA THR A 191 -4.21 -9.02 28.16
C THR A 191 -4.00 -9.66 29.52
N ASP A 192 -4.78 -9.28 30.54
CA ASP A 192 -4.70 -9.90 31.87
C ASP A 192 -4.89 -11.43 31.82
N SER A 193 -5.72 -11.90 30.89
CA SER A 193 -5.94 -13.33 30.65
C SER A 193 -4.77 -14.03 29.94
N LYS A 194 -4.01 -13.30 29.11
CA LYS A 194 -2.88 -13.80 28.33
C LYS A 194 -1.75 -12.77 28.35
N LYS A 195 -0.90 -12.84 29.37
CA LYS A 195 0.15 -11.83 29.63
C LYS A 195 1.06 -11.55 28.43
N LYS A 196 1.33 -12.56 27.60
CA LYS A 196 2.20 -12.46 26.43
C LYS A 196 1.46 -12.40 25.10
N GLY A 197 0.12 -12.27 25.08
CA GLY A 197 -0.65 -12.25 23.84
C GLY A 197 -0.53 -13.55 23.02
N ARG A 198 -0.82 -13.49 21.73
CA ARG A 198 -0.81 -14.65 20.81
C ARG A 198 -0.32 -14.23 19.42
N PHE A 199 0.44 -15.10 18.76
CA PHE A 199 0.79 -14.96 17.36
C PHE A 199 0.45 -16.25 16.62
N MET A 200 -0.42 -16.12 15.62
CA MET A 200 -0.87 -17.24 14.80
C MET A 200 -0.59 -16.97 13.32
N VAL A 201 -0.27 -18.03 12.59
CA VAL A 201 -0.23 -18.01 11.13
C VAL A 201 -1.22 -19.04 10.62
N THR A 202 -2.18 -18.59 9.83
CA THR A 202 -3.20 -19.44 9.21
C THR A 202 -3.24 -19.24 7.70
N THR A 203 -3.82 -20.19 6.98
CA THR A 203 -4.18 -19.99 5.57
C THR A 203 -5.62 -19.46 5.44
N GLY A 204 -6.01 -18.98 4.25
CA GLY A 204 -7.39 -18.56 3.98
C GLY A 204 -8.41 -19.69 4.06
N SER A 205 -7.99 -20.94 3.81
CA SER A 205 -8.79 -22.16 3.99
C SER A 205 -8.87 -22.64 5.44
N GLY A 206 -8.23 -21.94 6.38
CA GLY A 206 -8.31 -22.24 7.81
C GLY A 206 -7.27 -23.25 8.31
N TRP A 207 -6.23 -23.57 7.53
CA TRP A 207 -5.12 -24.38 8.05
C TRP A 207 -4.30 -23.58 9.05
N LEU A 208 -4.10 -24.12 10.24
CA LEU A 208 -3.24 -23.53 11.27
C LEU A 208 -1.80 -23.99 11.06
N LEU A 209 -0.93 -23.07 10.66
CA LEU A 209 0.48 -23.35 10.40
C LEU A 209 1.34 -23.11 11.64
N TYR A 210 0.97 -22.10 12.43
CA TYR A 210 1.73 -21.69 13.61
C TYR A 210 0.79 -21.09 14.65
N ASP A 211 1.05 -21.40 15.92
CA ASP A 211 0.32 -20.87 17.06
C ASP A 211 1.21 -20.87 18.30
N LYS A 212 1.74 -19.69 18.67
CA LYS A 212 2.54 -19.50 19.89
C LYS A 212 2.29 -18.13 20.52
N GLU A 213 3.00 -17.85 21.61
CA GLU A 213 3.04 -16.54 22.26
C GLU A 213 3.50 -15.45 21.29
N ASN A 214 3.09 -14.21 21.54
CA ASN A 214 3.52 -13.06 20.74
C ASN A 214 5.06 -12.92 20.85
N PRO A 215 5.80 -12.84 19.72
CA PRO A 215 7.25 -12.71 19.74
C PRO A 215 7.76 -11.33 20.19
N SER A 216 6.88 -10.33 20.32
CA SER A 216 7.25 -8.98 20.75
C SER A 216 7.66 -8.95 22.23
N PRO A 217 8.78 -8.31 22.61
CA PRO A 217 9.27 -8.27 24.00
C PRO A 217 8.23 -7.80 25.02
N ASP A 218 7.44 -6.77 24.67
CA ASP A 218 6.43 -6.18 25.55
C ASP A 218 5.01 -6.68 25.28
N ALA A 219 4.86 -7.80 24.57
CA ALA A 219 3.56 -8.31 24.10
C ALA A 219 2.72 -7.26 23.32
N GLN A 220 3.40 -6.28 22.73
CA GLN A 220 2.79 -5.24 21.90
C GLN A 220 2.59 -5.75 20.48
N ILE A 221 1.80 -5.01 19.71
CA ILE A 221 1.63 -5.24 18.29
C ILE A 221 2.83 -4.63 17.55
N GLY A 222 3.52 -5.45 16.76
CA GLY A 222 4.69 -5.06 15.96
C GLY A 222 4.36 -4.23 14.71
N HIS A 223 3.08 -3.90 14.52
CA HIS A 223 2.61 -2.97 13.51
C HIS A 223 2.38 -1.59 14.12
N PHE A 224 2.73 -0.54 13.38
CA PHE A 224 2.31 0.81 13.69
C PHE A 224 1.81 1.54 12.45
N GLN A 225 0.94 2.51 12.68
CA GLN A 225 0.36 3.30 11.62
C GLN A 225 1.22 4.53 11.33
N LEU A 226 1.53 4.76 10.07
CA LEU A 226 2.05 6.03 9.61
C LEU A 226 0.86 6.93 9.22
N PRO A 227 0.73 8.12 9.82
CA PRO A 227 -0.41 8.99 9.59
C PRO A 227 -0.43 9.53 8.16
N GLY A 228 -1.64 9.73 7.66
CA GLY A 228 -1.90 10.39 6.38
C GLY A 228 -1.90 11.90 6.47
N LEU A 229 -2.46 12.54 5.44
CA LEU A 229 -2.48 14.00 5.33
C LEU A 229 -3.40 14.65 6.38
N MET A 230 -4.61 14.12 6.54
CA MET A 230 -5.62 14.71 7.43
C MET A 230 -6.28 13.63 8.29
N PRO A 231 -6.30 13.78 9.63
CA PRO A 231 -7.00 12.83 10.50
C PRO A 231 -8.52 12.95 10.31
N ILE A 232 -9.21 11.82 10.33
CA ILE A 232 -10.68 11.80 10.42
C ILE A 232 -11.03 11.77 11.90
N LEU A 233 -11.86 12.72 12.34
CA LEU A 233 -12.29 12.79 13.74
C LEU A 233 -12.97 11.49 14.17
N ASN A 234 -12.65 11.01 15.37
CA ASN A 234 -13.16 9.76 15.94
C ASN A 234 -12.93 8.52 15.07
N SER A 235 -11.84 8.50 14.31
CA SER A 235 -11.46 7.37 13.48
C SER A 235 -9.97 7.14 13.56
N GLN A 236 -9.57 5.87 13.55
CA GLN A 236 -8.17 5.51 13.39
C GLN A 236 -7.65 5.80 11.97
N PHE A 237 -8.51 6.14 11.01
CA PHE A 237 -8.11 6.35 9.62
C PHE A 237 -7.86 7.81 9.28
N TYR A 238 -6.92 8.02 8.36
CA TYR A 238 -6.63 9.31 7.77
C TYR A 238 -7.19 9.41 6.36
N GLU A 239 -7.51 10.62 5.96
CA GLU A 239 -7.93 10.97 4.62
C GLU A 239 -6.71 11.16 3.70
N SER A 240 -6.88 10.82 2.42
CA SER A 240 -5.82 10.86 1.42
C SER A 240 -5.96 12.03 0.47
N ALA A 241 -4.84 12.52 -0.06
CA ALA A 241 -4.87 13.61 -1.05
C ALA A 241 -5.67 13.20 -2.30
N VAL A 242 -5.60 11.91 -2.68
CA VAL A 242 -6.36 11.36 -3.81
C VAL A 242 -7.85 11.37 -3.52
N LYS A 243 -8.28 10.98 -2.31
CA LYS A 243 -9.71 10.96 -1.93
C LYS A 243 -10.31 12.35 -1.95
N ILE A 244 -9.58 13.36 -1.45
CA ILE A 244 -10.00 14.77 -1.48
C ILE A 244 -10.15 15.28 -2.91
N ALA A 245 -9.20 14.97 -3.81
CA ALA A 245 -9.22 15.46 -5.18
C ALA A 245 -10.16 14.69 -6.13
N GLN A 246 -10.61 13.49 -5.74
CA GLN A 246 -11.37 12.59 -6.61
C GLN A 246 -12.70 13.19 -7.12
N PRO A 247 -13.53 13.88 -6.30
CA PRO A 247 -14.80 14.45 -6.77
C PRO A 247 -14.59 15.49 -7.88
N ALA A 248 -13.69 16.46 -7.67
CA ALA A 248 -13.35 17.49 -8.66
C ALA A 248 -12.77 16.87 -9.95
N GLN A 249 -11.93 15.84 -9.80
CA GLN A 249 -11.34 15.14 -10.94
C GLN A 249 -12.40 14.41 -11.79
N ARG A 250 -13.40 13.80 -11.16
CA ARG A 250 -14.52 13.15 -11.87
C ARG A 250 -15.35 14.17 -12.65
N GLN A 251 -15.61 15.34 -12.06
CA GLN A 251 -16.32 16.43 -12.74
C GLN A 251 -15.53 16.97 -13.94
N LEU A 252 -14.22 17.18 -13.78
CA LEU A 252 -13.35 17.63 -14.88
C LEU A 252 -13.35 16.65 -16.06
N ASN A 253 -13.22 15.35 -15.78
CA ASN A 253 -13.24 14.32 -16.83
C ASN A 253 -14.61 14.26 -17.54
N ARG A 254 -15.71 14.41 -16.79
CA ARG A 254 -17.05 14.47 -17.38
C ARG A 254 -17.20 15.69 -18.28
N PHE A 255 -16.77 16.86 -17.82
CA PHE A 255 -16.84 18.10 -18.59
C PHE A 255 -16.03 18.00 -19.89
N GLY A 256 -14.76 17.58 -19.83
CA GLY A 256 -13.94 17.45 -21.03
C GLY A 256 -14.47 16.40 -22.01
N SER A 257 -15.11 15.34 -21.51
CA SER A 257 -15.78 14.37 -22.38
C SER A 257 -17.00 14.96 -23.09
N MET A 258 -17.82 15.76 -22.38
CA MET A 258 -18.99 16.43 -22.97
C MET A 258 -18.60 17.48 -24.02
N VAL A 259 -17.52 18.23 -23.78
CA VAL A 259 -17.01 19.22 -24.74
C VAL A 259 -16.50 18.52 -26.00
N ASP A 260 -15.71 17.46 -25.86
CA ASP A 260 -15.21 16.72 -27.02
C ASP A 260 -16.34 16.04 -27.79
N GLU A 261 -17.36 15.53 -27.10
CA GLU A 261 -18.56 14.99 -27.74
C GLU A 261 -19.31 16.08 -28.51
N HIS A 262 -19.45 17.27 -27.92
CA HIS A 262 -20.07 18.40 -28.60
C HIS A 262 -19.27 18.82 -29.85
N ILE A 263 -17.95 18.89 -29.76
CA ILE A 263 -17.06 19.25 -30.88
C ILE A 263 -17.10 18.18 -31.99
N GLN A 264 -17.09 16.89 -31.65
CA GLN A 264 -17.17 15.82 -32.65
C GLN A 264 -18.53 15.77 -33.33
N ASN A 265 -19.60 16.06 -32.59
CA ASN A 265 -20.95 16.17 -33.13
C ASN A 265 -21.22 17.53 -33.80
N TYR A 266 -20.26 18.47 -33.73
CA TYR A 266 -20.41 19.79 -34.31
C TYR A 266 -20.37 19.67 -35.83
N ARG A 267 -21.55 19.66 -36.45
CA ARG A 267 -21.70 19.87 -37.88
C ARG A 267 -21.56 21.36 -38.16
N LEU A 268 -20.62 21.71 -39.03
CA LEU A 268 -20.46 23.07 -39.51
C LEU A 268 -21.79 23.49 -40.15
N LYS A 269 -22.52 24.42 -39.52
CA LYS A 269 -23.72 25.01 -40.10
C LYS A 269 -23.30 25.94 -41.22
N ALA A 270 -22.93 25.37 -42.37
CA ALA A 270 -22.87 26.11 -43.61
C ALA A 270 -24.32 26.40 -44.02
N ILE A 271 -24.77 27.63 -43.78
CA ILE A 271 -26.02 28.12 -44.35
C ILE A 271 -25.70 28.39 -45.82
N ILE A 272 -25.91 27.39 -46.68
CA ILE A 272 -25.94 27.64 -48.11
C ILE A 272 -27.29 28.31 -48.38
N SER A 273 -27.26 29.57 -48.80
CA SER A 273 -28.46 30.26 -49.29
C SER A 273 -29.06 29.42 -50.42
N GLY A 274 -30.36 29.10 -50.35
CA GLY A 274 -31.00 28.21 -51.32
C GLY A 274 -30.87 28.65 -52.79
N GLY A 275 -30.53 29.92 -53.04
CA GLY A 275 -30.24 30.44 -54.38
C GLY A 275 -28.83 30.14 -54.93
N SER A 276 -27.95 29.56 -54.11
CA SER A 276 -26.56 29.21 -54.48
C SER A 276 -26.41 27.76 -54.97
N LEU A 277 -27.45 26.93 -54.84
CA LEU A 277 -27.46 25.52 -55.22
C LEU A 277 -28.19 25.34 -56.55
N GLY A 278 -27.63 24.55 -57.45
CA GLY A 278 -28.28 24.21 -58.70
C GLY A 278 -29.58 23.39 -58.48
N PRO A 279 -30.48 23.34 -59.48
CA PRO A 279 -31.67 22.49 -59.41
C PRO A 279 -31.28 21.02 -59.12
N GLY A 280 -31.75 20.45 -57.99
CA GLY A 280 -31.46 19.07 -57.57
C GLY A 280 -30.30 18.89 -56.58
N GLU A 281 -29.48 19.92 -56.35
CA GLU A 281 -28.40 19.86 -55.34
C GLU A 281 -28.91 20.05 -53.91
N PHE A 282 -30.02 20.77 -53.76
CA PHE A 282 -30.70 20.95 -52.47
C PHE A 282 -31.23 19.64 -51.87
N GLU A 283 -31.77 18.75 -52.70
CA GLU A 283 -32.24 17.41 -52.27
C GLU A 283 -31.08 16.47 -51.90
N ARG A 284 -29.91 16.63 -52.54
CA ARG A 284 -28.69 15.90 -52.19
C ARG A 284 -28.08 16.41 -50.88
N PHE A 285 -28.12 17.73 -50.65
CA PHE A 285 -27.60 18.36 -49.44
C PHE A 285 -28.42 17.99 -48.20
N THR A 286 -29.75 17.92 -48.33
CA THR A 286 -30.66 17.50 -47.25
C THR A 286 -30.57 16.00 -46.95
N ARG A 287 -30.34 15.13 -47.95
CA ARG A 287 -30.13 13.68 -47.73
C ARG A 287 -28.78 13.33 -47.11
N ALA A 288 -27.75 14.16 -47.28
CA ALA A 288 -26.41 13.92 -46.72
C ALA A 288 -26.31 14.19 -45.21
N GLY A 289 -27.39 14.63 -44.56
CA GLY A 289 -27.45 14.82 -43.12
C GLY A 289 -26.65 16.03 -42.66
N VAL A 290 -27.19 17.22 -42.93
CA VAL A 290 -27.18 18.30 -41.92
C VAL A 290 -28.37 18.07 -41.01
#